data_AF-A0A538GBI9-F1
#
_entry.id   AF-A0A538GBI9-F1
#
_cell.length_a   1.000
_cell.length_b   1.000
_cell.length_c   1.000
_cell.angle_alpha   90.00
_cell.angle_beta   90.00
_cell.angle_gamma   90.00
#
_symmetry.space_group_name_H-M   'P 1'
#
loop_
_entity.id
_entity.type
_entity.pdbx_description
1 polymer ?
#
loop_
_entity_poly.entity_id
_entity_poly.type
_entity_poly.pdbx_seq_one_letter_code
_entity_poly.pdbx_strand_id
1 'polypeptide(L)'
;MREDAVRRGLSISEYGVTNVETGDVFKSDEEDAVYEFLGYQPIPPELREHAGELEAARRGELPKLVELRDVRGDLHTHSHWSADGKSTL
;
A
#
# COMPACT_ATOMS: atom_id res chain seq x y z
N MET A 1 9.46 -3.16 8.51
CA MET A 1 8.98 -4.46 7.97
C MET A 1 10.06 -5.54 7.99
N ARG A 2 11.15 -5.42 7.21
CA ARG A 2 12.21 -6.45 7.17
C ARG A 2 12.83 -6.75 8.53
N GLU A 3 13.09 -5.72 9.33
CA GLU A 3 13.62 -5.90 10.70
C GLU A 3 12.70 -6.73 11.59
N ASP A 4 11.38 -6.50 11.51
CA ASP A 4 10.39 -7.29 12.25
C ASP A 4 10.35 -8.74 11.77
N ALA A 5 10.39 -8.96 10.45
CA ALA A 5 10.44 -10.29 9.87
C ALA A 5 11.68 -11.07 10.34
N VAL A 6 12.86 -10.44 10.36
CA VAL A 6 14.10 -11.05 10.86
C VAL A 6 13.98 -11.42 12.34
N ARG A 7 13.39 -10.57 13.18
CA ARG A 7 13.12 -10.87 14.59
C ARG A 7 12.21 -12.08 14.77
N ARG A 8 11.37 -12.39 13.77
CA ARG A 8 10.47 -13.55 13.74
C ARG A 8 11.06 -14.78 13.05
N GLY A 9 12.36 -14.76 12.71
CA GLY A 9 13.02 -15.88 12.01
C GLY A 9 12.69 -15.95 10.53
N LEU A 10 12.25 -14.85 9.92
CA LEU A 10 11.91 -14.77 8.50
C LEU A 10 12.92 -13.88 7.75
N SER A 11 13.24 -14.28 6.52
CA SER A 11 14.04 -13.48 5.58
C SER A 11 13.19 -13.07 4.39
N ILE A 12 13.11 -11.76 4.12
CA ILE A 12 12.33 -11.22 2.99
C ILE A 12 13.29 -10.88 1.85
N SER A 13 13.01 -11.42 0.67
CA SER A 13 13.70 -11.11 -0.60
C SER A 13 12.68 -10.86 -1.71
N GLU A 14 13.16 -10.42 -2.88
CA GLU A 14 12.34 -10.33 -4.10
C GLU A 14 11.81 -11.70 -4.59
N TYR A 15 12.36 -12.81 -4.10
CA TYR A 15 11.97 -14.17 -4.49
C TYR A 15 10.96 -14.81 -3.53
N GLY A 16 10.58 -14.12 -2.45
CA GLY A 16 9.65 -14.61 -1.44
C GLY A 16 10.15 -14.40 0.00
N VAL A 17 9.41 -15.01 0.93
CA VAL A 17 9.70 -14.97 2.38
C VAL A 17 10.16 -16.35 2.84
N THR A 18 11.41 -16.45 3.29
CA THR A 18 12.02 -17.71 3.73
C THR A 18 11.94 -17.82 5.26
N ASN A 19 11.49 -18.96 5.77
CA ASN A 19 11.69 -19.35 7.16
C ASN A 19 13.13 -19.82 7.35
N VAL A 20 13.88 -19.13 8.21
CA VAL A 20 15.32 -19.37 8.40
C VAL A 20 15.59 -20.70 9.11
N GLU A 21 14.67 -21.19 9.93
CA GLU A 21 14.82 -22.46 10.66
C GLU A 21 14.54 -23.67 9.77
N THR A 22 13.46 -23.65 8.99
CA THR A 22 13.05 -24.81 8.17
C THR A 22 13.59 -24.75 6.74
N GLY A 23 13.97 -23.57 6.25
CA GLY A 23 14.35 -23.34 4.86
C GLY A 23 13.16 -23.22 3.91
N ASP A 24 11.92 -23.33 4.41
CA ASP A 24 10.72 -23.22 3.60
C ASP A 24 10.57 -21.80 3.04
N VAL A 25 10.13 -21.69 1.78
CA VAL A 25 9.95 -20.41 1.10
C VAL A 25 8.47 -20.23 0.76
N PHE A 26 7.86 -19.21 1.36
CA PHE A 26 6.56 -18.71 0.94
C PHE A 26 6.74 -17.83 -0.30
N LYS A 27 5.96 -18.11 -1.35
CA LYS A 27 5.90 -17.35 -2.59
C LYS A 27 4.47 -17.05 -2.95
N SER A 28 4.24 -15.86 -3.47
CA SER A 28 2.96 -15.39 -3.98
C SER A 28 3.21 -14.42 -5.13
N ASP A 29 2.33 -14.46 -6.12
CA ASP A 29 2.31 -13.48 -7.22
C ASP A 29 1.51 -12.22 -6.82
N GLU A 30 0.76 -12.28 -5.71
CA GLU A 30 -0.03 -11.20 -5.15
C GLU A 30 0.68 -10.55 -3.96
N GLU A 31 0.82 -9.23 -3.96
CA GLU A 31 1.48 -8.46 -2.89
C GLU A 31 0.70 -8.55 -1.57
N ASP A 32 -0.64 -8.51 -1.64
CA ASP A 32 -1.52 -8.56 -0.47
C ASP A 32 -1.29 -9.84 0.35
N ALA A 33 -1.14 -10.97 -0.32
CA ALA A 33 -0.85 -12.25 0.32
C ALA A 33 0.51 -12.27 1.05
N VAL A 34 1.50 -11.48 0.60
CA VAL A 34 2.78 -11.33 1.30
C VAL A 34 2.59 -10.52 2.59
N TYR A 35 1.82 -9.44 2.54
CA TYR A 35 1.48 -8.68 3.75
C TYR A 35 0.71 -9.54 4.76
N GLU A 36 -0.30 -10.27 4.30
CA GLU A 36 -1.11 -11.16 5.12
C GLU A 36 -0.27 -12.29 5.73
N PHE A 37 0.61 -12.93 4.94
CA PHE A 37 1.56 -13.93 5.45
C PHE A 37 2.45 -13.36 6.56
N LEU A 38 2.87 -12.10 6.40
CA LEU A 38 3.66 -11.40 7.40
C LEU A 38 2.79 -10.89 8.58
N GLY A 39 1.47 -11.05 8.52
CA GLY A 39 0.52 -10.69 9.57
C GLY A 39 0.17 -9.21 9.61
N TYR A 40 0.17 -8.56 8.45
CA TYR A 40 -0.27 -7.18 8.26
C TYR A 40 -1.54 -7.18 7.41
N GLN A 41 -2.45 -6.23 7.66
CA GLN A 41 -3.41 -5.82 6.64
C GLN A 41 -2.65 -5.33 5.40
N PRO A 42 -3.11 -5.63 4.17
CA PRO A 42 -2.52 -5.07 2.95
C PRO A 42 -2.43 -3.54 3.02
N ILE A 43 -1.23 -3.01 2.79
CA ILE A 43 -0.94 -1.58 2.93
C ILE A 43 -0.93 -0.93 1.54
N PRO A 44 -1.88 -0.02 1.23
CA PRO A 44 -1.85 0.75 -0.01
C PRO A 44 -0.49 1.46 -0.20
N PRO A 45 0.08 1.48 -1.44
CA PRO A 45 1.35 2.14 -1.73
C PRO A 45 1.45 3.56 -1.21
N GLU A 46 0.35 4.32 -1.26
CA GLU A 46 0.25 5.72 -0.84
C GLU A 46 0.51 5.94 0.66
N LEU A 47 0.45 4.89 1.47
CA LEU A 47 0.69 4.95 2.92
C LEU A 47 2.11 4.50 3.33
N ARG A 48 2.94 4.00 2.40
CA ARG A 48 4.23 3.33 2.69
C ARG A 48 5.38 4.33 2.91
N GLU A 49 5.19 5.27 3.83
CA GLU A 49 6.11 6.39 4.07
C GLU A 49 6.74 6.37 5.48
N HIS A 50 6.68 5.25 6.19
CA HIS A 50 7.24 5.09 7.54
C HIS A 50 6.68 6.12 8.55
N ALA A 51 5.36 6.32 8.49
CA ALA A 51 4.61 7.29 9.29
C ALA A 51 3.63 6.62 10.29
N GLY A 52 3.77 5.30 10.52
CA GLY A 52 2.94 4.52 11.46
C GLY A 52 1.99 3.52 10.79
N GLU A 53 2.13 3.34 9.48
CA GLU A 53 1.34 2.43 8.66
C GLU A 53 1.52 0.96 9.07
N LEU A 54 2.73 0.56 9.51
CA LEU A 54 3.02 -0.81 9.91
C LEU A 54 2.28 -1.19 11.20
N GLU A 55 2.25 -0.28 12.18
CA GLU A 55 1.54 -0.46 13.44
C GLU A 55 0.02 -0.48 13.23
N ALA A 56 -0.50 0.42 12.39
CA ALA A 56 -1.92 0.45 12.03
C ALA A 56 -2.32 -0.83 11.28
N ALA A 57 -1.50 -1.29 10.32
CA ALA A 57 -1.74 -2.52 9.57
C ALA A 57 -1.71 -3.78 10.45
N ARG A 58 -0.86 -3.82 11.49
CA ARG A 58 -0.86 -4.90 12.49
C ARG A 58 -2.14 -4.97 13.29
N ARG A 59 -2.74 -3.82 13.59
CA ARG A 59 -4.00 -3.72 14.34
C ARG A 59 -5.24 -3.83 13.47
N GLY A 60 -5.09 -3.85 12.14
CA GLY A 60 -6.22 -3.82 11.20
C GLY A 60 -6.95 -2.48 11.19
N GLU A 61 -6.23 -1.39 11.47
CA GLU A 61 -6.77 -0.04 11.66
C GLU A 61 -6.34 0.93 10.54
N LEU A 62 -5.97 0.41 9.36
CA LEU A 62 -5.62 1.30 8.24
C LEU A 62 -6.83 2.16 7.85
N PRO A 63 -6.61 3.44 7.54
CA PRO A 63 -7.68 4.32 7.12
C PRO A 63 -8.24 3.85 5.78
N LYS A 64 -9.55 4.03 5.58
CA LYS A 64 -10.15 3.89 4.26
C LYS A 64 -9.77 5.09 3.40
N LEU A 65 -9.04 4.83 2.32
CA LEU A 65 -8.67 5.87 1.36
C LEU A 65 -9.85 6.23 0.45
N VAL A 66 -9.86 7.49 0.00
CA VAL A 66 -10.76 7.94 -1.06
C VAL A 66 -10.31 7.32 -2.38
N GLU A 67 -11.25 6.82 -3.16
CA GLU A 67 -10.98 6.27 -4.49
C GLU A 67 -11.55 7.20 -5.58
N LEU A 68 -11.10 7.02 -6.82
CA LEU A 68 -11.57 7.82 -7.96
C LEU A 68 -13.10 7.79 -8.10
N ARG A 69 -13.75 6.66 -7.79
CA ARG A 69 -15.20 6.52 -7.83
C ARG A 69 -15.96 7.37 -6.79
N ASP A 70 -15.27 7.81 -5.74
CA ASP A 70 -15.85 8.67 -4.70
C ASP A 70 -15.87 10.14 -5.14
N VAL A 71 -15.11 10.51 -6.18
CA VAL A 71 -15.03 11.86 -6.75
C VAL A 71 -16.27 12.15 -7.60
N ARG A 72 -17.05 13.17 -7.19
CA ARG A 72 -18.34 13.51 -7.85
C ARG A 72 -18.25 14.61 -8.92
N GLY A 73 -17.08 15.22 -9.07
CA GLY A 73 -16.85 16.28 -10.05
C GLY A 73 -15.54 17.00 -9.79
N ASP A 74 -15.13 17.79 -10.78
CA ASP A 74 -14.00 18.72 -10.67
C ASP A 74 -14.54 20.10 -10.29
N LEU A 75 -13.98 20.71 -9.24
CA LEU A 75 -14.42 22.00 -8.70
C LEU A 75 -13.53 23.16 -9.16
N HIS A 76 -12.45 22.88 -9.89
CA HIS A 76 -11.55 23.90 -10.39
C HIS A 76 -11.10 23.58 -11.82
N THR A 77 -11.84 24.10 -12.79
CA THR A 77 -11.55 23.96 -14.22
C THR A 77 -11.47 25.31 -14.92
N HIS A 78 -10.60 25.42 -15.91
CA HIS A 78 -10.45 26.63 -16.73
C HIS A 78 -11.23 26.48 -18.05
N SER A 79 -11.87 27.56 -18.50
CA SER A 79 -12.59 27.65 -19.78
C SER A 79 -12.11 28.87 -20.57
N HIS A 80 -12.55 29.08 -21.80
CA HIS A 80 -12.19 30.25 -22.60
C HIS A 80 -12.50 31.63 -21.96
N TRP A 81 -13.22 31.66 -20.84
CA TRP A 81 -13.38 32.87 -20.02
C TRP A 81 -12.09 33.29 -19.29
N SER A 82 -11.12 32.39 -19.14
CA SER A 82 -9.76 32.70 -18.67
C SER A 82 -8.77 32.66 -19.83
N ALA A 83 -7.70 33.47 -19.75
CA ALA A 83 -6.70 33.60 -20.81
C ALA A 83 -5.95 32.28 -21.11
N ASP A 84 -5.93 31.36 -20.15
CA ASP A 84 -5.26 30.07 -20.21
C ASP A 84 -6.20 28.88 -20.52
N GLY A 85 -7.52 29.10 -20.51
CA GLY A 85 -8.51 28.06 -20.75
C GLY A 85 -8.65 27.73 -22.24
N LYS A 86 -8.70 26.43 -22.56
CA LYS A 86 -8.68 25.92 -23.94
C LYS A 86 -9.98 25.25 -24.40
N SER A 87 -10.97 25.17 -23.53
CA SER A 87 -12.27 24.54 -23.82
C SER A 87 -13.43 25.52 -23.60
N THR A 88 -14.51 25.37 -24.37
CA THR A 88 -15.79 26.04 -24.10
C THR A 88 -16.51 25.38 -22.91
N LEU A 89 -17.58 26.02 -22.43
CA LEU A 89 -18.58 25.37 -21.57
C LEU A 89 -19.43 24.37 -22.38
#